data_AF-A0A4Q4SLJ6-F1
#
_entry.id   AF-A0A4Q4SLJ6-F1
#
_cell.length_a   1.000
_cell.length_b   1.000
_cell.length_c   1.000
_cell.angle_alpha   90.00
_cell.angle_beta   90.00
_cell.angle_gamma   90.00
#
_symmetry.space_group_name_H-M   'P 1'
#
loop_
_entity.id
_entity.type
_entity.pdbx_description
1 polymer ?
#
loop_
_entity_poly.entity_id
_entity_poly.type
_entity_poly.pdbx_seq_one_letter_code
_entity_poly.pdbx_strand_id
1 'polypeptide(L)'
;MADAFTAVISEMIKTPPDPNEPVPLANQKGTMFGVTIPFHVLCWIFVAFRLHTRLRIVREPGLDDLFVVLAAAFNLLSLVTFLHGTRYGMGHHLIYSFSVLQPTMLWLYITNAAYHTTTAFIKISLLLQYLRLFREGTRRTVSIVLLALVVTWGLTFSFMAWVPCFPVSGFWDRSKGAKCYGFGYRTVNEAKYSVLSFAATNMLFDIAIFLVPLTEYFRPDLRRKQVLAMTGLFALGSIVVLMAILRLWSTFKHSQSKTQSFDFTWWYPEVLIISCLEVDFAIMCASMPIFWPTVIANWSHIFVTNEVRVTHHQRLADDSRDNFELVRNTSLKSVGSVEGLARASEEQQAVYNGFDPETGKDGRFAIMQVEVQPHAQEPRRL
;
A
#
# COMPACT_ATOMS: atom_id res chain seq x y z
N MET A 1 -18.35 -25.51 -38.57
CA MET A 1 -18.57 -24.41 -37.60
C MET A 1 -17.49 -23.39 -37.88
N ALA A 2 -17.81 -22.26 -38.51
CA ALA A 2 -16.84 -21.17 -38.58
C ALA A 2 -16.62 -20.69 -37.14
N ASP A 3 -15.40 -20.80 -36.64
CA ASP A 3 -15.08 -20.42 -35.26
C ASP A 3 -15.49 -18.97 -35.04
N ALA A 4 -16.19 -18.68 -33.94
CA ALA A 4 -16.66 -17.33 -33.62
C ALA A 4 -15.53 -16.28 -33.73
N PHE A 5 -14.28 -16.69 -33.47
CA PHE A 5 -13.08 -15.88 -33.67
C PHE A 5 -12.82 -15.46 -35.13
N THR A 6 -13.02 -16.37 -36.09
CA THR A 6 -12.89 -16.06 -37.52
C THR A 6 -13.99 -15.13 -38.01
N ALA A 7 -15.22 -15.29 -37.49
CA ALA A 7 -16.32 -14.37 -37.74
C ALA A 7 -16.01 -12.96 -37.19
N VAL A 8 -15.42 -12.90 -35.99
CA VAL A 8 -14.99 -11.65 -35.36
C VAL A 8 -13.88 -10.94 -36.14
N ILE A 9 -12.86 -11.67 -36.58
CA ILE A 9 -11.80 -11.10 -37.44
C ILE A 9 -12.39 -10.59 -38.76
N SER A 10 -13.33 -11.33 -39.35
CA SER A 10 -13.98 -10.92 -40.60
C SER A 10 -14.83 -9.65 -40.44
N GLU A 11 -15.41 -9.42 -39.26
CA GLU A 11 -16.15 -8.19 -38.96
C GLU A 11 -15.20 -6.99 -38.78
N MET A 12 -14.08 -7.17 -38.08
CA MET A 12 -13.06 -6.12 -37.94
C MET A 12 -12.44 -5.71 -39.28
N ILE A 13 -12.26 -6.64 -40.22
CA ILE A 13 -11.77 -6.31 -41.57
C ILE A 13 -12.78 -5.47 -42.36
N LYS A 14 -14.09 -5.65 -42.12
CA LYS A 14 -15.15 -4.88 -42.80
C LYS A 14 -15.26 -3.45 -42.29
N THR A 15 -14.97 -3.22 -41.01
CA THR A 15 -14.97 -1.89 -40.39
C THR A 15 -13.67 -1.68 -39.61
N PRO A 16 -12.55 -1.41 -40.28
CA PRO A 16 -11.27 -1.23 -39.62
C PRO A 16 -11.29 0.03 -38.74
N PRO A 17 -10.71 -0.01 -37.53
CA PRO A 17 -10.49 1.18 -36.71
C PRO A 17 -9.51 2.13 -37.40
N ASP A 18 -9.68 3.44 -37.17
CA ASP A 18 -8.86 4.48 -37.78
C ASP A 18 -7.39 4.28 -37.37
N PRO A 19 -6.46 4.06 -38.33
CA PRO A 19 -5.04 3.89 -38.03
C PRO A 19 -4.42 5.07 -37.28
N ASN A 20 -5.00 6.27 -37.42
CA ASN A 20 -4.48 7.51 -36.86
C ASN A 20 -5.24 7.97 -35.61
N GLU A 21 -6.08 7.12 -35.00
CA GLU A 21 -6.75 7.49 -33.76
C GLU A 21 -5.73 7.78 -32.65
N PRO A 22 -5.95 8.84 -31.84
CA PRO A 22 -5.00 9.22 -30.80
C PRO A 22 -4.86 8.07 -29.79
N VAL A 23 -3.64 7.54 -29.68
CA VAL A 23 -3.33 6.43 -28.78
C VAL A 23 -3.69 6.84 -27.35
N PRO A 24 -4.58 6.11 -26.66
CA PRO A 24 -4.97 6.45 -25.31
C PRO A 24 -3.75 6.38 -24.40
N LEU A 25 -3.74 7.20 -23.34
CA LEU A 25 -2.60 7.30 -22.43
C LEU A 25 -2.19 5.93 -21.85
N ALA A 26 -3.17 5.04 -21.62
CA ALA A 26 -2.95 3.67 -21.16
C ALA A 26 -2.19 2.79 -22.14
N ASN A 27 -2.27 3.06 -23.44
CA ASN A 27 -1.61 2.29 -24.50
C ASN A 27 -0.19 2.77 -24.80
N GLN A 28 0.22 3.91 -24.24
CA GLN A 28 1.58 4.39 -24.37
C GLN A 28 2.51 3.54 -23.50
N LYS A 29 3.58 3.00 -24.11
CA LYS A 29 4.60 2.21 -23.39
C LYS A 29 5.18 2.99 -22.21
N GLY A 30 5.42 4.28 -22.36
CA GLY A 30 5.89 5.15 -21.27
C GLY A 30 4.98 5.09 -20.04
N THR A 31 3.66 5.14 -20.23
CA THR A 31 2.68 5.06 -19.14
C THR A 31 2.65 3.67 -18.51
N MET A 32 2.62 2.60 -19.31
CA MET A 32 2.60 1.23 -18.79
C MET A 32 3.80 0.98 -17.88
N PHE A 33 5.02 1.31 -18.33
CA PHE A 33 6.25 1.12 -17.57
C PHE A 33 6.33 2.10 -16.39
N GLY A 34 6.02 3.37 -16.63
CA GLY A 34 6.13 4.44 -15.65
C GLY A 34 5.15 4.31 -14.48
N VAL A 35 3.99 3.69 -14.69
CA VAL A 35 3.03 3.42 -13.62
C VAL A 35 3.34 2.09 -12.95
N THR A 36 3.47 0.99 -13.69
CA THR A 36 3.52 -0.34 -13.06
C THR A 36 4.83 -0.61 -12.30
N ILE A 37 5.99 -0.21 -12.83
CA ILE A 37 7.29 -0.50 -12.21
C ILE A 37 7.44 0.14 -10.82
N PRO A 38 7.22 1.46 -10.60
CA PRO A 38 7.45 2.06 -9.29
C PRO A 38 6.51 1.52 -8.22
N PHE A 39 5.22 1.31 -8.54
CA PHE A 39 4.29 0.71 -7.58
C PHE A 39 4.66 -0.74 -7.25
N HIS A 40 5.18 -1.48 -8.22
CA HIS A 40 5.67 -2.83 -7.98
C HIS A 40 6.93 -2.87 -7.11
N VAL A 41 7.87 -1.94 -7.32
CA VAL A 41 9.06 -1.80 -6.44
C VAL A 41 8.62 -1.46 -5.02
N LEU A 42 7.67 -0.53 -4.86
CA LEU A 42 7.11 -0.16 -3.56
C LEU A 42 6.43 -1.37 -2.88
N CYS A 43 5.67 -2.14 -3.65
CA CYS A 43 5.04 -3.39 -3.19
C CYS A 43 6.08 -4.37 -2.62
N TRP A 44 7.19 -4.61 -3.34
CA TRP A 44 8.28 -5.48 -2.86
C TRP A 44 8.98 -4.95 -1.60
N ILE A 45 9.13 -3.64 -1.46
CA ILE A 45 9.66 -3.03 -0.23
C ILE A 45 8.75 -3.34 0.97
N PHE A 46 7.44 -3.25 0.80
CA PHE A 46 6.47 -3.58 1.86
C PHE A 46 6.51 -5.07 2.23
N VAL A 47 6.63 -5.96 1.24
CA VAL A 47 6.81 -7.40 1.48
C VAL A 47 8.12 -7.66 2.22
N ALA A 48 9.21 -7.00 1.85
CA ALA A 48 10.49 -7.14 2.52
C ALA A 48 10.42 -6.69 3.99
N PHE A 49 9.77 -5.56 4.29
CA PHE A 49 9.54 -5.12 5.66
C PHE A 49 8.66 -6.08 6.46
N ARG A 50 7.60 -6.61 5.84
CA ARG A 50 6.76 -7.65 6.44
C ARG A 50 7.58 -8.90 6.79
N LEU A 51 8.40 -9.39 5.88
CA LEU A 51 9.24 -10.57 6.12
C LEU A 51 10.31 -10.30 7.16
N HIS A 52 10.96 -9.13 7.12
CA HIS A 52 11.96 -8.75 8.11
C HIS A 52 11.36 -8.73 9.52
N THR A 53 10.20 -8.11 9.68
CA THR A 53 9.50 -8.02 10.97
C THR A 53 9.05 -9.39 11.47
N ARG A 54 8.53 -10.26 10.60
CA ARG A 54 8.12 -11.62 10.97
C ARG A 54 9.26 -12.56 11.28
N LEU A 55 10.33 -12.54 10.48
CA LEU A 55 11.43 -13.50 10.59
C LEU A 55 12.48 -13.07 11.61
N ARG A 56 12.75 -11.76 11.75
CA ARG A 56 13.84 -11.27 12.62
C ARG A 56 13.34 -10.68 13.93
N ILE A 57 12.27 -9.89 13.90
CA ILE A 57 11.78 -9.14 15.06
C ILE A 57 10.82 -9.99 15.90
N VAL A 58 9.73 -10.46 15.29
CA VAL A 58 8.69 -11.26 15.98
C VAL A 58 9.06 -12.74 16.05
N ARG A 59 9.83 -13.25 15.07
CA ARG A 59 10.28 -14.66 14.95
C ARG A 59 9.15 -15.68 14.96
N GLU A 60 8.01 -15.34 14.37
CA GLU A 60 6.82 -16.18 14.34
C GLU A 60 6.20 -16.16 12.92
N PRO A 61 6.81 -16.89 11.95
CA PRO A 61 6.31 -16.95 10.59
C PRO A 61 4.93 -17.61 10.56
N GLY A 62 3.99 -17.00 9.84
CA GLY A 62 2.65 -17.55 9.66
C GLY A 62 2.40 -18.05 8.23
N LEU A 63 1.33 -18.82 8.06
CA LEU A 63 0.84 -19.20 6.72
C LEU A 63 0.41 -17.97 5.91
N ASP A 64 -0.05 -16.90 6.58
CA ASP A 64 -0.31 -15.61 5.94
C ASP A 64 0.93 -15.08 5.20
N ASP A 65 2.12 -15.20 5.80
CA ASP A 65 3.37 -14.73 5.18
C ASP A 65 3.74 -15.53 3.93
N LEU A 66 3.51 -16.85 3.93
CA LEU A 66 3.71 -17.70 2.75
C LEU A 66 2.81 -17.25 1.59
N PHE A 67 1.53 -17.03 1.84
CA PHE A 67 0.59 -16.60 0.80
C PHE A 67 0.87 -15.18 0.29
N VAL A 68 1.35 -14.25 1.12
CA VAL A 68 1.83 -12.94 0.62
C VAL A 68 3.01 -13.11 -0.34
N VAL A 69 3.99 -13.94 0.02
CA VAL A 69 5.17 -14.15 -0.84
C VAL A 69 4.80 -14.82 -2.15
N LEU A 70 3.91 -15.82 -2.10
CA LEU A 70 3.38 -16.45 -3.32
C LEU A 70 2.60 -15.42 -4.16
N ALA A 71 1.75 -14.59 -3.55
CA ALA A 71 1.05 -13.53 -4.25
C ALA A 71 2.04 -12.55 -4.92
N ALA A 72 3.07 -12.11 -4.21
CA ALA A 72 4.10 -11.21 -4.76
C ALA A 72 4.89 -11.85 -5.92
N ALA A 73 5.19 -13.15 -5.84
CA ALA A 73 5.87 -13.89 -6.91
C ALA A 73 5.01 -14.01 -8.17
N PHE A 74 3.73 -14.37 -8.04
CA PHE A 74 2.81 -14.41 -9.18
C PHE A 74 2.50 -13.00 -9.71
N ASN A 75 2.48 -11.98 -8.85
CA ASN A 75 2.35 -10.59 -9.28
C ASN A 75 3.54 -10.16 -10.16
N LEU A 76 4.77 -10.53 -9.75
CA LEU A 76 5.98 -10.27 -10.53
C LEU A 76 5.95 -11.00 -11.88
N LEU A 77 5.50 -12.26 -11.89
CA LEU A 77 5.29 -13.00 -13.14
C LEU A 77 4.32 -12.25 -14.06
N SER A 78 3.16 -11.82 -13.54
CA SER A 78 2.16 -11.05 -14.28
C SER A 78 2.74 -9.76 -14.88
N LEU A 79 3.50 -9.00 -14.09
CA LEU A 79 4.14 -7.77 -14.54
C LEU A 79 5.15 -8.04 -15.67
N VAL A 80 6.04 -9.02 -15.48
CA VAL A 80 7.07 -9.34 -16.47
C VAL A 80 6.43 -9.78 -17.79
N THR A 81 5.40 -10.64 -17.75
CA THR A 81 4.72 -11.09 -18.96
C THR A 81 3.89 -9.99 -19.61
N PHE A 82 3.27 -9.11 -18.83
CA PHE A 82 2.56 -7.94 -19.35
C PHE A 82 3.50 -7.01 -20.12
N LEU A 83 4.61 -6.61 -19.49
CA LEU A 83 5.61 -5.73 -20.11
C LEU A 83 6.24 -6.39 -21.34
N HIS A 84 6.46 -7.71 -21.32
CA HIS A 84 6.96 -8.41 -22.49
C HIS A 84 5.94 -8.46 -23.63
N GLY A 85 4.65 -8.58 -23.32
CA GLY A 85 3.54 -8.53 -24.28
C GLY A 85 3.47 -7.22 -25.06
N THR A 86 3.88 -6.10 -24.46
CA THR A 86 3.96 -4.78 -25.15
C THR A 86 4.95 -4.74 -26.31
N ARG A 87 5.90 -5.69 -26.37
CA ARG A 87 6.84 -5.83 -27.49
C ARG A 87 6.22 -6.54 -28.69
N TYR A 88 5.16 -7.31 -28.49
CA TYR A 88 4.52 -8.14 -29.51
C TYR A 88 3.19 -7.59 -30.03
N GLY A 89 2.84 -6.34 -29.70
CA GLY A 89 1.64 -5.68 -30.27
C GLY A 89 0.55 -5.35 -29.25
N MET A 90 0.74 -5.66 -27.96
CA MET A 90 -0.15 -5.16 -26.91
C MET A 90 -0.12 -3.62 -26.86
N GLY A 91 -1.30 -2.98 -26.85
CA GLY A 91 -1.45 -1.52 -26.98
C GLY A 91 -1.63 -1.02 -28.42
N HIS A 92 -1.67 -1.91 -29.42
CA HIS A 92 -1.95 -1.58 -30.81
C HIS A 92 -3.19 -2.35 -31.28
N HIS A 93 -3.87 -1.85 -32.31
CA HIS A 93 -5.03 -2.55 -32.86
C HIS A 93 -4.64 -3.92 -33.41
N LEU A 94 -5.49 -4.90 -33.13
CA LEU A 94 -5.30 -6.30 -33.50
C LEU A 94 -5.05 -6.47 -35.01
N ILE A 95 -5.80 -5.70 -35.81
CA ILE A 95 -5.82 -5.79 -37.28
C ILE A 95 -4.46 -5.48 -37.93
N TYR A 96 -3.66 -4.63 -37.29
CA TYR A 96 -2.34 -4.26 -37.78
C TYR A 96 -1.22 -5.16 -37.21
N SER A 97 -1.55 -6.06 -36.28
CA SER A 97 -0.58 -6.87 -35.51
C SER A 97 -0.81 -8.38 -35.66
N PHE A 98 -1.44 -8.85 -36.74
CA PHE A 98 -1.76 -10.27 -36.92
C PHE A 98 -0.52 -11.20 -36.95
N SER A 99 0.61 -10.73 -37.49
CA SER A 99 1.85 -11.52 -37.57
C SER A 99 2.42 -11.88 -36.20
N VAL A 100 2.10 -11.09 -35.17
CA VAL A 100 2.60 -11.21 -33.80
C VAL A 100 1.46 -11.54 -32.81
N LEU A 101 0.31 -11.96 -33.33
CA LEU A 101 -0.86 -12.28 -32.52
C LEU A 101 -0.65 -13.50 -31.61
N GLN A 102 -0.12 -14.59 -32.16
CA GLN A 102 0.13 -15.82 -31.40
C GLN A 102 1.05 -15.59 -30.18
N PRO A 103 2.24 -14.96 -30.30
CA PRO A 103 3.05 -14.65 -29.12
C PRO A 103 2.34 -13.69 -28.17
N THR A 104 1.59 -12.70 -28.67
CA THR A 104 0.78 -11.81 -27.81
C THR A 104 -0.25 -12.58 -26.97
N MET A 105 -0.92 -13.58 -27.56
CA MET A 105 -1.89 -14.42 -26.86
C MET A 105 -1.24 -15.27 -25.78
N LEU A 106 -0.05 -15.79 -26.03
CA LEU A 106 0.71 -16.54 -25.03
C LEU A 106 1.08 -15.68 -23.82
N TRP A 107 1.64 -14.49 -24.04
CA TRP A 107 2.00 -13.58 -22.94
C TRP A 107 0.78 -13.06 -22.19
N LEU A 108 -0.31 -12.79 -22.89
CA LEU A 108 -1.58 -12.39 -22.29
C LEU A 108 -2.18 -13.50 -21.42
N TYR A 109 -2.11 -14.74 -21.87
CA TYR A 109 -2.53 -15.91 -21.11
C TYR A 109 -1.79 -16.01 -19.78
N ILE A 110 -0.46 -15.94 -19.80
CA ILE A 110 0.36 -16.05 -18.60
C ILE A 110 0.06 -14.88 -17.64
N THR A 111 -0.05 -13.67 -18.17
CA THR A 111 -0.39 -12.47 -17.40
C THR A 111 -1.72 -12.65 -16.66
N ASN A 112 -2.76 -13.08 -17.36
CA ASN A 112 -4.09 -13.29 -16.77
C ASN A 112 -4.09 -14.43 -15.75
N ALA A 113 -3.50 -15.58 -16.08
CA ALA A 113 -3.44 -16.71 -15.17
C ALA A 113 -2.69 -16.36 -13.87
N ALA A 114 -1.57 -15.65 -13.98
CA ALA A 114 -0.82 -15.16 -12.84
C ALA A 114 -1.63 -14.15 -12.01
N TYR A 115 -2.35 -13.23 -12.65
CA TYR A 115 -3.22 -12.27 -11.97
C TYR A 115 -4.36 -12.92 -11.17
N HIS A 116 -5.12 -13.85 -11.78
CA HIS A 116 -6.20 -14.57 -11.09
C HIS A 116 -5.67 -15.33 -9.87
N THR A 117 -4.50 -15.96 -10.01
CA THR A 117 -3.84 -16.65 -8.90
C THR A 117 -3.41 -15.69 -7.79
N THR A 118 -2.86 -14.54 -8.17
CA THR A 118 -2.38 -13.52 -7.23
C THR A 118 -3.51 -12.94 -6.39
N THR A 119 -4.62 -12.56 -7.04
CA THR A 119 -5.81 -12.02 -6.35
C THR A 119 -6.41 -13.02 -5.35
N ALA A 120 -6.37 -14.32 -5.65
CA ALA A 120 -6.78 -15.36 -4.71
C ALA A 120 -5.83 -15.45 -3.51
N PHE A 121 -4.52 -15.54 -3.75
CA PHE A 121 -3.53 -15.68 -2.68
C PHE A 121 -3.48 -14.49 -1.74
N ILE A 122 -3.60 -13.25 -2.25
CA ILE A 122 -3.59 -12.07 -1.36
C ILE A 122 -4.82 -12.03 -0.45
N LYS A 123 -6.00 -12.43 -0.95
CA LYS A 123 -7.24 -12.52 -0.16
C LYS A 123 -7.16 -13.62 0.89
N ILE A 124 -6.62 -14.79 0.52
CA ILE A 124 -6.35 -15.89 1.46
C ILE A 124 -5.40 -15.40 2.57
N SER A 125 -4.31 -14.72 2.20
CA SER A 125 -3.37 -14.15 3.18
C SER A 125 -4.05 -13.18 4.15
N LEU A 126 -4.84 -12.24 3.64
CA LEU A 126 -5.57 -11.27 4.48
C LEU A 126 -6.50 -11.96 5.48
N LEU A 127 -7.24 -12.97 5.02
CA LEU A 127 -8.17 -13.71 5.86
C LEU A 127 -7.43 -14.57 6.90
N LEU A 128 -6.32 -15.20 6.55
CA LEU A 128 -5.47 -15.91 7.51
C LEU A 128 -4.90 -14.96 8.56
N GLN A 129 -4.47 -13.77 8.16
CA GLN A 129 -4.01 -12.72 9.07
C GLN A 129 -5.13 -12.27 10.02
N TYR A 130 -6.37 -12.15 9.54
CA TYR A 130 -7.53 -11.85 10.39
C TYR A 130 -7.86 -12.98 11.36
N LEU A 131 -7.75 -14.24 10.96
CA LEU A 131 -7.95 -15.39 11.85
C LEU A 131 -6.92 -15.44 12.99
N ARG A 132 -5.71 -14.94 12.75
CA ARG A 132 -4.69 -14.81 13.78
C ARG A 132 -4.95 -13.62 14.70
N LEU A 133 -5.49 -12.53 14.16
CA LEU A 133 -5.85 -11.34 14.93
C LEU A 133 -7.08 -11.56 15.83
N PHE A 134 -8.13 -12.19 15.30
CA PHE A 134 -9.38 -12.43 16.00
C PHE A 134 -9.38 -13.84 16.61
N ARG A 135 -9.02 -13.94 17.89
CA ARG A 135 -9.03 -15.23 18.60
C ARG A 135 -10.44 -15.81 18.76
N GLU A 136 -11.47 -15.02 19.05
CA GLU A 136 -12.83 -15.53 19.31
C GLU A 136 -13.92 -14.53 18.88
N GLY A 137 -15.14 -15.02 18.69
CA GLY A 137 -16.34 -14.22 18.38
C GLY A 137 -16.77 -14.21 16.92
N THR A 138 -17.87 -13.49 16.63
CA THR A 138 -18.55 -13.45 15.32
C THR A 138 -17.61 -13.13 14.15
N ARG A 139 -16.64 -12.24 14.36
CA ARG A 139 -15.67 -11.82 13.33
C ARG A 139 -14.74 -12.94 12.90
N ARG A 140 -14.35 -13.82 13.83
CA ARG A 140 -13.58 -15.02 13.50
C ARG A 140 -14.42 -15.94 12.64
N THR A 141 -15.68 -16.19 13.02
CA THR A 141 -16.61 -17.02 12.22
C THR A 141 -16.81 -16.45 10.82
N VAL A 142 -17.06 -15.15 10.69
CA VAL A 142 -17.17 -14.46 9.40
C VAL A 142 -15.89 -14.62 8.57
N SER A 143 -14.72 -14.47 9.18
CA SER A 143 -13.44 -14.65 8.49
C SER A 143 -13.21 -16.09 8.02
N ILE A 144 -13.64 -17.10 8.80
CA ILE A 144 -13.57 -18.52 8.39
C ILE A 144 -14.50 -18.78 7.19
N VAL A 145 -15.74 -18.28 7.25
CA VAL A 145 -16.72 -18.43 6.15
C VAL A 145 -16.20 -17.74 4.89
N LEU A 146 -15.72 -16.50 5.00
CA LEU A 146 -15.11 -15.78 3.88
C LEU A 146 -13.88 -16.51 3.33
N LEU A 147 -13.03 -17.09 4.20
CA LEU A 147 -11.88 -17.88 3.75
C LEU A 147 -12.31 -19.08 2.91
N ALA A 148 -13.32 -19.84 3.35
CA ALA A 148 -13.84 -20.96 2.58
C ALA A 148 -14.41 -20.53 1.22
N LEU A 149 -15.15 -19.41 1.19
CA LEU A 149 -15.69 -18.86 -0.06
C LEU A 149 -14.59 -18.35 -1.00
N VAL A 150 -13.58 -17.67 -0.48
CA VAL A 150 -12.45 -17.16 -1.28
C VAL A 150 -11.58 -18.30 -1.80
N VAL A 151 -11.35 -19.35 -1.01
CA VAL A 151 -10.57 -20.51 -1.47
C VAL A 151 -11.29 -21.23 -2.61
N THR A 152 -12.60 -21.47 -2.47
CA THR A 152 -13.39 -22.12 -3.54
C THR A 152 -13.48 -21.23 -4.79
N TRP A 153 -13.74 -19.94 -4.62
CA TRP A 153 -13.72 -18.95 -5.70
C TRP A 153 -12.36 -18.89 -6.41
N GLY A 154 -11.28 -18.75 -5.64
CA GLY A 154 -9.92 -18.62 -6.14
C GLY A 154 -9.45 -19.87 -6.87
N LEU A 155 -9.77 -21.06 -6.36
CA LEU A 155 -9.46 -22.32 -7.02
C LEU A 155 -10.20 -22.44 -8.35
N THR A 156 -11.48 -22.08 -8.39
CA THR A 156 -12.31 -22.16 -9.60
C THR A 156 -11.78 -21.24 -10.70
N PHE A 157 -11.58 -19.95 -10.39
CA PHE A 157 -11.10 -18.99 -11.39
C PHE A 157 -9.64 -19.20 -11.77
N SER A 158 -8.76 -19.59 -10.84
CA SER A 158 -7.37 -19.91 -11.17
C SER A 158 -7.29 -21.15 -12.06
N PHE A 159 -8.06 -22.20 -11.78
CA PHE A 159 -8.10 -23.39 -12.63
C PHE A 159 -8.61 -23.06 -14.04
N MET A 160 -9.69 -22.29 -14.15
CA MET A 160 -10.20 -21.81 -15.45
C MET A 160 -9.18 -20.94 -16.20
N ALA A 161 -8.36 -20.18 -15.50
CA ALA A 161 -7.36 -19.30 -16.11
C ALA A 161 -6.12 -20.07 -16.57
N TRP A 162 -5.63 -21.05 -15.80
CA TRP A 162 -4.48 -21.89 -16.17
C TRP A 162 -4.84 -22.93 -17.23
N VAL A 163 -6.06 -23.45 -17.19
CA VAL A 163 -6.56 -24.45 -18.15
C VAL A 163 -7.80 -23.89 -18.87
N PRO A 164 -7.63 -22.94 -19.80
CA PRO A 164 -8.76 -22.35 -20.54
C PRO A 164 -9.24 -23.23 -21.71
N CYS A 165 -8.39 -24.14 -22.19
CA CYS A 165 -8.66 -25.00 -23.35
C CYS A 165 -8.01 -26.39 -23.17
N PHE A 166 -8.54 -27.39 -23.88
CA PHE A 166 -7.93 -28.71 -24.04
C PHE A 166 -7.63 -28.98 -25.53
N PRO A 167 -6.34 -29.09 -25.92
CA PRO A 167 -5.13 -28.80 -25.13
C PRO A 167 -4.97 -27.29 -24.82
N VAL A 168 -4.22 -26.94 -23.77
CA VAL A 168 -3.99 -25.54 -23.33
C VAL A 168 -3.40 -24.69 -24.43
N SER A 169 -2.57 -25.27 -25.30
CA SER A 169 -2.00 -24.61 -26.47
C SER A 169 -3.05 -24.04 -27.43
N GLY A 170 -4.28 -24.56 -27.38
CA GLY A 170 -5.41 -24.04 -28.15
C GLY A 170 -5.79 -22.60 -27.82
N PHE A 171 -5.35 -22.04 -26.69
CA PHE A 171 -5.63 -20.66 -26.34
C PHE A 171 -4.93 -19.67 -27.29
N TRP A 172 -3.63 -19.89 -27.56
CA TRP A 172 -2.81 -19.05 -28.43
C TRP A 172 -2.70 -19.58 -29.85
N ASP A 173 -2.86 -20.88 -30.06
CA ASP A 173 -2.81 -21.53 -31.37
C ASP A 173 -4.17 -22.20 -31.68
N ARG A 174 -5.07 -21.40 -32.25
CA ARG A 174 -6.45 -21.79 -32.56
C ARG A 174 -6.56 -22.75 -33.76
N SER A 175 -5.46 -23.02 -34.47
CA SER A 175 -5.46 -23.88 -35.67
C SER A 175 -5.79 -25.35 -35.38
N LYS A 176 -5.68 -25.79 -34.12
CA LYS A 176 -5.72 -27.20 -33.71
C LYS A 176 -7.11 -27.73 -33.34
N GLY A 177 -8.19 -26.97 -33.52
CA GLY A 177 -9.55 -27.43 -33.19
C GLY A 177 -9.75 -27.73 -31.69
N ALA A 178 -9.09 -26.97 -30.82
CA ALA A 178 -9.12 -27.19 -29.38
C ALA A 178 -10.50 -26.86 -28.77
N LYS A 179 -10.91 -27.62 -27.74
CA LYS A 179 -12.13 -27.32 -26.98
C LYS A 179 -11.83 -26.34 -25.87
N CYS A 180 -12.33 -25.12 -26.00
CA CYS A 180 -12.14 -24.04 -25.03
C CYS A 180 -13.41 -23.76 -24.23
N TYR A 181 -13.26 -23.28 -23.00
CA TYR A 181 -14.35 -22.92 -22.09
C TYR A 181 -13.94 -21.73 -21.22
N GLY A 182 -14.92 -21.06 -20.60
CA GLY A 182 -14.65 -19.94 -19.69
C GLY A 182 -13.82 -18.83 -20.34
N PHE A 183 -12.64 -18.55 -19.76
CA PHE A 183 -11.69 -17.56 -20.28
C PHE A 183 -11.07 -17.95 -21.64
N GLY A 184 -11.08 -19.22 -22.02
CA GLY A 184 -10.66 -19.67 -23.36
C GLY A 184 -11.70 -19.44 -24.45
N TYR A 185 -12.92 -19.05 -24.08
CA TYR A 185 -14.05 -18.69 -24.94
C TYR A 185 -14.33 -19.61 -26.13
N ARG A 186 -15.48 -20.31 -26.08
CA ARG A 186 -16.08 -20.94 -27.26
C ARG A 186 -16.95 -19.96 -28.04
N THR A 187 -17.61 -19.06 -27.31
CA THR A 187 -18.45 -17.98 -27.84
C THR A 187 -18.03 -16.65 -27.21
N VAL A 188 -18.13 -15.54 -27.96
CA VAL A 188 -17.82 -14.19 -27.45
C VAL A 188 -18.61 -13.84 -26.18
N ASN A 189 -19.88 -14.25 -26.13
CA ASN A 189 -20.74 -14.00 -24.97
C ASN A 189 -20.23 -14.73 -23.72
N GLU A 190 -19.76 -15.98 -23.85
CA GLU A 190 -19.19 -16.74 -22.73
C GLU A 190 -17.94 -16.06 -22.16
N ALA A 191 -17.09 -15.49 -23.04
CA ALA A 191 -15.92 -14.70 -22.64
C ALA A 191 -16.34 -13.48 -21.80
N LYS A 192 -17.30 -12.71 -22.31
CA LYS A 192 -17.80 -11.49 -21.67
C LYS A 192 -18.37 -11.78 -20.29
N TYR A 193 -19.24 -12.79 -20.17
CA TYR A 193 -19.84 -13.15 -18.89
C TYR A 193 -18.80 -13.68 -17.89
N SER A 194 -17.81 -14.45 -18.34
CA SER A 194 -16.75 -14.97 -17.47
C SER A 194 -15.88 -13.86 -16.88
N VAL A 195 -15.44 -12.92 -17.72
CA VAL A 195 -14.63 -11.77 -17.29
C VAL A 195 -15.43 -10.84 -16.38
N LEU A 196 -16.68 -10.55 -16.72
CA LEU A 196 -17.56 -9.71 -15.89
C LEU A 196 -17.86 -10.37 -14.53
N SER A 197 -18.13 -11.67 -14.52
CA SER A 197 -18.37 -12.45 -13.30
C SER A 197 -17.14 -12.43 -12.39
N PHE A 198 -15.95 -12.64 -12.93
CA PHE A 198 -14.70 -12.53 -12.18
C PHE A 198 -14.52 -11.12 -11.61
N ALA A 199 -14.65 -10.07 -12.43
CA ALA A 199 -14.45 -8.69 -12.00
C ALA A 199 -15.43 -8.27 -10.90
N ALA A 200 -16.71 -8.65 -11.02
CA ALA A 200 -17.74 -8.34 -10.04
C ALA A 200 -17.54 -9.11 -8.73
N THR A 201 -17.26 -10.42 -8.81
CA THR A 201 -17.05 -11.25 -7.61
C THR A 201 -15.75 -10.91 -6.89
N ASN A 202 -14.67 -10.61 -7.61
CA ASN A 202 -13.43 -10.14 -6.99
C ASN A 202 -13.66 -8.83 -6.22
N MET A 203 -14.34 -7.85 -6.83
CA MET A 203 -14.69 -6.59 -6.16
C MET A 203 -15.55 -6.84 -4.91
N LEU A 204 -16.53 -7.74 -4.98
CA LEU A 204 -17.36 -8.12 -3.83
C LEU A 204 -16.51 -8.67 -2.68
N PHE A 205 -15.55 -9.55 -2.97
CA PHE A 205 -14.65 -10.09 -1.96
C PHE A 205 -13.70 -9.02 -1.39
N ASP A 206 -13.21 -8.08 -2.21
CA ASP A 206 -12.40 -6.96 -1.72
C ASP A 206 -13.16 -6.11 -0.70
N ILE A 207 -14.41 -5.76 -1.02
CA ILE A 207 -15.30 -5.02 -0.11
C ILE A 207 -15.58 -5.84 1.16
N ALA A 208 -15.93 -7.12 1.02
CA ALA A 208 -16.23 -7.97 2.16
C ALA A 208 -15.05 -8.08 3.13
N ILE A 209 -13.83 -8.30 2.62
CA ILE A 209 -12.60 -8.39 3.41
C ILE A 209 -12.24 -7.03 4.02
N PHE A 210 -12.46 -5.94 3.31
CA PHE A 210 -12.22 -4.58 3.82
C PHE A 210 -13.14 -4.20 4.99
N LEU A 211 -14.40 -4.65 4.96
CA LEU A 211 -15.38 -4.34 6.01
C LEU A 211 -15.12 -5.07 7.35
N VAL A 212 -14.47 -6.23 7.31
CA VAL A 212 -14.18 -7.02 8.53
C VAL A 212 -13.44 -6.20 9.61
N PRO A 213 -12.26 -5.61 9.35
CA PRO A 213 -11.56 -4.81 10.34
C PRO A 213 -12.23 -3.45 10.61
N LEU A 214 -13.03 -2.92 9.68
CA LEU A 214 -13.72 -1.63 9.85
C LEU A 214 -14.69 -1.65 11.04
N THR A 215 -15.29 -2.81 11.33
CA THR A 215 -16.16 -2.97 12.51
C THR A 215 -15.42 -2.74 13.84
N GLU A 216 -14.10 -2.93 13.90
CA GLU A 216 -13.30 -2.71 15.13
C GLU A 216 -12.89 -1.25 15.31
N TYR A 217 -12.80 -0.48 14.22
CA TYR A 217 -12.36 0.92 14.25
C TYR A 217 -13.30 1.83 15.05
N PHE A 218 -14.60 1.52 15.09
CA PHE A 218 -15.61 2.33 15.78
C PHE A 218 -15.66 2.11 17.30
N ARG A 219 -14.70 1.38 17.89
CA ARG A 219 -14.63 1.24 19.34
C ARG A 219 -14.05 2.49 20.01
N PRO A 220 -14.71 3.03 21.06
CA PRO A 220 -14.36 4.33 21.65
C PRO A 220 -13.02 4.38 22.40
N ASP A 221 -12.39 3.24 22.72
CA ASP A 221 -11.22 3.18 23.62
C ASP A 221 -9.84 3.03 22.92
N LEU A 222 -9.71 3.42 21.65
CA LEU A 222 -8.45 3.26 20.91
C LEU A 222 -7.42 4.35 21.24
N ARG A 223 -6.17 3.95 21.54
CA ARG A 223 -5.06 4.91 21.72
C ARG A 223 -4.78 5.66 20.42
N ARG A 224 -4.47 6.96 20.49
CA ARG A 224 -4.17 7.82 19.31
C ARG A 224 -3.17 7.20 18.31
N LYS A 225 -2.15 6.48 18.81
CA LYS A 225 -1.16 5.78 17.95
C LYS A 225 -1.76 4.60 17.16
N GLN A 226 -2.75 3.90 17.72
CA GLN A 226 -3.48 2.82 17.04
C GLN A 226 -4.48 3.37 16.04
N VAL A 227 -5.10 4.52 16.34
CA VAL A 227 -5.98 5.22 15.40
C VAL A 227 -5.22 5.58 14.12
N LEU A 228 -4.02 6.18 14.23
CA LEU A 228 -3.20 6.51 13.06
C LEU A 228 -2.84 5.29 12.19
N ALA A 229 -2.54 4.15 12.84
CA ALA A 229 -2.29 2.87 12.17
C ALA A 229 -3.49 2.43 11.33
N MET A 230 -4.65 2.45 11.97
CA MET A 230 -5.90 2.00 11.38
C MET A 230 -6.31 2.93 10.24
N THR A 231 -6.16 4.25 10.40
CA THR A 231 -6.45 5.21 9.33
C THR A 231 -5.61 4.95 8.08
N GLY A 232 -4.31 4.68 8.22
CA GLY A 232 -3.46 4.33 7.09
C GLY A 232 -3.88 3.02 6.40
N LEU A 233 -4.25 2.00 7.18
CA LEU A 233 -4.80 0.76 6.65
C LEU A 233 -6.11 0.97 5.88
N PHE A 234 -7.01 1.80 6.40
CA PHE A 234 -8.27 2.12 5.73
C PHE A 234 -8.06 2.95 4.46
N ALA A 235 -7.08 3.86 4.45
CA ALA A 235 -6.73 4.64 3.26
C ALA A 235 -6.19 3.73 2.14
N LEU A 236 -5.30 2.79 2.44
CA LEU A 236 -4.83 1.84 1.43
C LEU A 236 -5.95 0.88 1.00
N GLY A 237 -6.75 0.37 1.95
CA GLY A 237 -7.87 -0.51 1.65
C GLY A 237 -8.95 0.16 0.79
N SER A 238 -9.23 1.45 0.97
CA SER A 238 -10.17 2.18 0.13
C SER A 238 -9.64 2.39 -1.29
N ILE A 239 -8.33 2.61 -1.45
CA ILE A 239 -7.68 2.65 -2.76
C ILE A 239 -7.81 1.31 -3.48
N VAL A 240 -7.62 0.18 -2.79
CA VAL A 240 -7.81 -1.16 -3.39
C VAL A 240 -9.24 -1.33 -3.91
N VAL A 241 -10.24 -0.99 -3.10
CA VAL A 241 -11.65 -1.07 -3.51
C VAL A 241 -11.94 -0.13 -4.69
N LEU A 242 -11.37 1.08 -4.69
CA LEU A 242 -11.49 2.01 -5.82
C LEU A 242 -10.90 1.41 -7.11
N MET A 243 -9.71 0.78 -7.05
CA MET A 243 -9.11 0.13 -8.20
C MET A 243 -9.97 -1.02 -8.71
N ALA A 244 -10.58 -1.82 -7.82
CA ALA A 244 -11.50 -2.89 -8.20
C ALA A 244 -12.76 -2.36 -8.91
N ILE A 245 -13.32 -1.22 -8.45
CA ILE A 245 -14.43 -0.53 -9.10
C ILE A 245 -14.02 -0.01 -10.49
N LEU A 246 -12.85 0.65 -10.59
CA LEU A 246 -12.33 1.16 -11.86
C LEU A 246 -12.09 0.04 -12.87
N ARG A 247 -11.59 -1.12 -12.42
CA ARG A 247 -11.40 -2.31 -13.26
C ARG A 247 -12.74 -2.84 -13.78
N LEU A 248 -13.75 -2.96 -12.91
CA LEU A 248 -15.09 -3.40 -13.31
C LEU A 248 -15.71 -2.42 -14.31
N TRP A 249 -15.59 -1.11 -14.05
CA TRP A 249 -16.07 -0.05 -14.94
C TRP A 249 -15.38 -0.09 -16.30
N SER A 250 -14.05 -0.20 -16.34
CA SER A 250 -13.27 -0.28 -17.59
C SER A 250 -13.64 -1.54 -18.39
N THR A 251 -13.83 -2.68 -17.71
CA THR A 251 -14.31 -3.92 -18.35
C THR A 251 -15.73 -3.75 -18.92
N PHE A 252 -16.62 -3.09 -18.18
CA PHE A 252 -18.01 -2.89 -18.60
C PHE A 252 -18.13 -1.92 -19.77
N LYS A 253 -17.37 -0.81 -19.73
CA LYS A 253 -17.30 0.19 -20.81
C LYS A 253 -16.94 -0.44 -22.16
N HIS A 254 -15.92 -1.29 -22.18
CA HIS A 254 -15.44 -1.94 -23.40
C HIS A 254 -16.32 -3.14 -23.84
N SER A 255 -17.11 -3.72 -22.92
CA SER A 255 -18.04 -4.81 -23.23
C SER A 255 -19.30 -4.38 -24.01
N GLN A 256 -19.73 -3.11 -23.86
CA GLN A 256 -20.94 -2.59 -24.51
C GLN A 256 -20.78 -2.32 -26.01
N SER A 257 -19.58 -1.95 -26.47
CA SER A 257 -19.33 -1.71 -27.89
C SER A 257 -19.02 -3.02 -28.59
N LYS A 258 -19.88 -3.41 -29.55
CA LYS A 258 -19.71 -4.65 -30.34
C LYS A 258 -18.34 -4.66 -31.02
N THR A 259 -17.95 -3.56 -31.67
CA THR A 259 -16.67 -3.43 -32.38
C THR A 259 -15.45 -3.36 -31.46
N GLN A 260 -15.51 -2.62 -30.34
CA GLN A 260 -14.36 -2.52 -29.42
C GLN A 260 -14.16 -3.78 -28.57
N SER A 261 -15.22 -4.55 -28.29
CA SER A 261 -15.09 -5.84 -27.59
C SER A 261 -14.15 -6.81 -28.31
N PHE A 262 -13.93 -6.63 -29.61
CA PHE A 262 -13.15 -7.52 -30.45
C PHE A 262 -11.65 -7.16 -30.51
N ASP A 263 -11.29 -5.90 -30.22
CA ASP A 263 -9.89 -5.44 -30.22
C ASP A 263 -9.30 -5.41 -28.80
N PHE A 264 -9.23 -6.59 -28.18
CA PHE A 264 -8.69 -6.71 -26.83
C PHE A 264 -7.22 -6.25 -26.74
N THR A 265 -6.43 -6.31 -27.82
CA THR A 265 -5.06 -5.77 -27.81
C THR A 265 -5.02 -4.27 -27.59
N TRP A 266 -6.07 -3.54 -27.98
CA TRP A 266 -6.18 -2.10 -27.84
C TRP A 266 -6.76 -1.65 -26.48
N TRP A 267 -7.86 -2.22 -26.01
CA TRP A 267 -8.50 -1.72 -24.77
C TRP A 267 -8.03 -2.42 -23.49
N TYR A 268 -7.52 -3.65 -23.60
CA TYR A 268 -7.14 -4.44 -22.42
C TYR A 268 -5.93 -3.92 -21.63
N PRO A 269 -4.94 -3.20 -22.20
CA PRO A 269 -3.84 -2.62 -21.42
C PRO A 269 -4.32 -1.69 -20.29
N GLU A 270 -5.40 -0.93 -20.50
CA GLU A 270 -6.00 -0.10 -19.44
C GLU A 270 -6.44 -0.96 -18.25
N VAL A 271 -7.13 -2.07 -18.52
CA VAL A 271 -7.57 -3.02 -17.50
C VAL A 271 -6.38 -3.68 -16.80
N LEU A 272 -5.31 -4.02 -17.53
CA LEU A 272 -4.11 -4.62 -16.96
C LEU A 272 -3.35 -3.66 -16.05
N ILE A 273 -3.20 -2.38 -16.41
CA ILE A 273 -2.56 -1.38 -15.54
C ILE A 273 -3.35 -1.25 -14.23
N ILE A 274 -4.67 -1.10 -14.30
CA ILE A 274 -5.53 -0.99 -13.11
C ILE A 274 -5.43 -2.27 -12.27
N SER A 275 -5.37 -3.43 -12.90
CA SER A 275 -5.24 -4.74 -12.25
C SER A 275 -3.89 -4.91 -11.52
N CYS A 276 -2.80 -4.42 -12.11
CA CYS A 276 -1.48 -4.38 -11.43
C CYS A 276 -1.55 -3.49 -10.19
N LEU A 277 -2.10 -2.28 -10.32
CA LEU A 277 -2.23 -1.37 -9.18
C LEU A 277 -3.10 -1.95 -8.07
N GLU A 278 -4.25 -2.52 -8.41
CA GLU A 278 -5.16 -3.20 -7.46
C GLU A 278 -4.40 -4.20 -6.58
N VAL A 279 -3.60 -5.06 -7.21
CA VAL A 279 -2.84 -6.10 -6.53
C VAL A 279 -1.67 -5.53 -5.73
N ASP A 280 -0.91 -4.59 -6.28
CA ASP A 280 0.18 -3.92 -5.56
C ASP A 280 -0.33 -3.24 -4.29
N PHE A 281 -1.43 -2.49 -4.39
CA PHE A 281 -2.08 -1.87 -3.23
C PHE A 281 -2.63 -2.90 -2.25
N ALA A 282 -3.18 -4.02 -2.73
CA ALA A 282 -3.65 -5.09 -1.85
C ALA A 282 -2.52 -5.73 -1.04
N ILE A 283 -1.36 -5.97 -1.67
CA ILE A 283 -0.17 -6.51 -1.00
C ILE A 283 0.40 -5.51 0.01
N MET A 284 0.47 -4.23 -0.34
CA MET A 284 0.89 -3.17 0.58
C MET A 284 -0.05 -3.07 1.78
N CYS A 285 -1.37 -3.08 1.54
CA CYS A 285 -2.41 -3.06 2.57
C CYS A 285 -2.29 -4.26 3.52
N ALA A 286 -2.09 -5.47 2.99
CA ALA A 286 -1.90 -6.68 3.81
C ALA A 286 -0.62 -6.61 4.66
N SER A 287 0.44 -6.01 4.14
CA SER A 287 1.74 -5.94 4.81
C SER A 287 1.80 -4.89 5.92
N MET A 288 1.04 -3.81 5.78
CA MET A 288 1.08 -2.65 6.69
C MET A 288 0.89 -3.00 8.18
N PRO A 289 -0.13 -3.78 8.61
CA PRO A 289 -0.39 -4.01 10.04
C PRO A 289 0.75 -4.70 10.79
N ILE A 290 1.63 -5.41 10.07
CA ILE A 290 2.67 -6.24 10.69
C ILE A 290 3.92 -5.42 11.00
N PHE A 291 4.36 -4.58 10.07
CA PHE A 291 5.53 -3.74 10.29
C PHE A 291 5.18 -2.40 10.95
N TRP A 292 3.93 -1.96 10.88
CA TRP A 292 3.51 -0.67 11.45
C TRP A 292 3.89 -0.46 12.93
N PRO A 293 3.72 -1.43 13.85
CA PRO A 293 4.16 -1.28 15.24
C PRO A 293 5.66 -1.00 15.36
N THR A 294 6.48 -1.64 14.50
CA THR A 294 7.93 -1.44 14.49
C THR A 294 8.32 -0.07 13.95
N VAL A 295 7.60 0.45 12.96
CA VAL A 295 7.80 1.80 12.43
C VAL A 295 7.45 2.85 13.48
N ILE A 296 6.33 2.71 14.19
CA ILE A 296 5.96 3.64 15.28
C ILE A 296 6.98 3.59 16.42
N ALA A 297 7.47 2.40 16.78
CA ALA A 297 8.45 2.26 17.86
C ALA A 297 9.77 2.98 17.54
N ASN A 298 10.23 2.90 16.29
CA ASN A 298 11.44 3.60 15.85
C ASN A 298 11.21 5.07 15.46
N TRP A 299 9.95 5.54 15.35
CA TRP A 299 9.64 6.91 14.91
C TRP A 299 10.25 7.98 15.83
N SER A 300 10.28 7.73 17.15
CA SER A 300 10.91 8.65 18.12
C SER A 300 12.44 8.62 18.09
N HIS A 301 13.05 7.55 17.58
CA HIS A 301 14.51 7.50 17.37
C HIS A 301 14.94 8.16 16.06
N ILE A 302 14.06 8.20 15.04
CA ILE A 302 14.32 8.88 13.77
C ILE A 302 14.21 10.40 13.93
N PHE A 303 13.25 10.88 14.73
CA PHE A 303 13.18 12.27 15.15
C PHE A 303 13.86 12.47 16.50
N VAL A 304 15.20 12.50 16.50
CA VAL A 304 15.96 12.92 17.68
C VAL A 304 15.62 14.38 18.00
N THR A 305 14.66 14.60 18.90
CA THR A 305 14.53 15.86 19.61
C THR A 305 15.64 15.92 20.64
N ASN A 306 16.72 16.66 20.34
CA ASN A 306 17.71 17.01 21.34
C ASN A 306 17.05 17.90 22.38
N GLU A 307 16.62 17.33 23.50
CA GLU A 307 16.17 18.08 24.66
C GLU A 307 17.40 18.70 25.35
N VAL A 308 17.70 19.96 25.00
CA VAL A 308 18.72 20.75 25.68
C VAL A 308 18.18 21.17 27.04
N ARG A 309 18.51 20.40 28.09
CA ARG A 309 18.25 20.81 29.47
C ARG A 309 19.33 21.81 29.90
N VAL A 310 19.01 23.11 29.84
CA VAL A 310 19.88 24.17 30.39
C VAL A 310 19.78 24.14 31.91
N THR A 311 20.75 23.52 32.59
CA THR A 311 20.90 23.61 34.04
C THR A 311 21.72 24.85 34.41
N HIS A 312 21.07 25.85 35.00
CA HIS A 312 21.77 27.00 35.58
C HIS A 312 22.43 26.61 36.90
N HIS A 313 23.77 26.52 36.91
CA HIS A 313 24.55 26.46 38.14
C HIS A 313 25.10 27.84 38.45
N GLN A 314 24.48 28.53 39.41
CA GLN A 314 25.04 29.76 39.96
C GLN A 314 26.06 29.38 41.04
N ARG A 315 27.36 29.45 40.71
CA ARG A 315 28.42 29.39 41.72
C ARG A 315 28.49 30.75 42.40
N LEU A 316 28.09 30.80 43.66
CA LEU A 316 28.43 31.91 44.55
C LEU A 316 29.94 31.85 44.81
N ALA A 317 30.61 33.00 44.73
CA ALA A 317 32.04 33.09 44.99
C ALA A 317 32.30 32.70 46.45
N ASP A 318 33.10 31.65 46.62
CA ASP A 318 33.63 31.20 47.89
C ASP A 318 34.78 32.15 48.28
N ASP A 319 34.41 33.30 48.84
CA ASP A 319 35.32 34.06 49.68
C ASP A 319 34.83 33.94 51.13
N SER A 320 35.38 32.93 51.80
CA SER A 320 35.73 32.89 53.23
C SER A 320 35.53 34.22 53.97
N ARG A 321 34.86 34.32 55.13
CA ARG A 321 34.39 33.41 56.18
C ARG A 321 33.34 34.18 57.01
N ASP A 322 32.53 33.43 57.75
CA ASP A 322 31.59 33.89 58.80
C ASP A 322 30.23 34.41 58.32
N ASN A 323 29.24 33.51 58.32
CA ASN A 323 27.99 33.62 59.09
C ASN A 323 27.01 32.53 58.62
N PHE A 324 26.97 31.42 59.35
CA PHE A 324 25.86 30.47 59.26
C PHE A 324 24.70 31.03 60.09
N GLU A 325 23.82 31.81 59.46
CA GLU A 325 22.48 32.05 60.00
C GLU A 325 21.48 31.11 59.31
N LEU A 326 20.86 30.25 60.12
CA LEU A 326 19.74 29.38 59.74
C LEU A 326 18.51 30.23 59.41
N VAL A 327 18.42 30.71 58.17
CA VAL A 327 17.16 31.27 57.65
C VAL A 327 16.29 30.12 57.15
N ARG A 328 15.21 29.88 57.88
CA ARG A 328 14.15 28.93 57.58
C ARG A 328 13.49 29.30 56.25
N ASN A 329 13.83 28.60 55.16
CA ASN A 329 13.10 28.73 53.91
C ASN A 329 11.69 28.12 54.09
N THR A 330 10.71 29.01 54.23
CA THR A 330 9.30 28.71 54.07
C THR A 330 9.06 28.10 52.70
N SER A 331 8.38 26.95 52.70
CA SER A 331 7.89 26.25 51.51
C SER A 331 7.13 27.23 50.60
N LEU A 332 7.74 27.64 49.49
CA LEU A 332 7.03 28.30 48.40
C LEU A 332 6.13 27.28 47.72
N LYS A 333 4.83 27.46 47.92
CA LYS A 333 3.76 26.77 47.19
C LYS A 333 4.00 26.88 45.68
N SER A 334 3.92 25.74 45.00
CA SER A 334 3.69 25.66 43.55
C SER A 334 2.44 26.46 43.21
N VAL A 335 2.60 27.66 42.65
CA VAL A 335 1.53 28.38 41.96
C VAL A 335 1.65 27.99 40.49
N GLY A 336 0.64 27.25 40.02
CA GLY A 336 0.46 26.97 38.59
C GLY A 336 0.31 28.28 37.83
N SER A 337 1.05 28.41 36.73
CA SER A 337 0.85 29.50 35.78
C SER A 337 -0.33 29.15 34.89
N VAL A 338 -1.47 29.78 35.18
CA VAL A 338 -2.49 30.14 34.19
C VAL A 338 -2.37 31.65 33.98
N GLU A 339 -2.35 31.99 32.70
CA GLU A 339 -2.52 33.27 32.01
C GLU A 339 -3.00 34.53 32.76
N GLY A 340 -2.50 35.67 32.30
CA GLY A 340 -3.17 36.98 32.39
C GLY A 340 -2.25 38.09 32.89
N LEU A 341 -1.61 38.88 32.01
CA LEU A 341 -2.10 40.19 31.57
C LEU A 341 -2.52 41.12 32.73
N ALA A 342 -1.61 42.02 33.15
CA ALA A 342 -1.84 43.47 33.15
C ALA A 342 -0.68 44.22 33.81
N ARG A 343 -0.29 45.30 33.15
CA ARG A 343 0.58 46.41 33.58
C ARG A 343 0.63 46.65 35.09
N ALA A 344 1.85 46.75 35.62
CA ALA A 344 2.14 47.60 36.78
C ALA A 344 3.14 48.68 36.35
N SER A 345 2.66 49.90 36.40
CA SER A 345 3.42 51.15 36.45
C SER A 345 4.13 51.31 37.78
N GLU A 346 5.17 52.14 37.76
CA GLU A 346 5.77 52.89 38.88
C GLU A 346 6.53 52.08 39.94
N GLU A 347 7.86 52.11 39.90
CA GLU A 347 8.74 53.12 40.52
C GLU A 347 9.09 52.76 41.97
N GLN A 348 10.20 52.05 42.13
CA GLN A 348 10.98 52.11 43.35
C GLN A 348 12.47 52.06 43.01
N GLN A 349 13.02 53.26 42.75
CA GLN A 349 14.44 53.59 42.93
C GLN A 349 14.86 53.28 44.39
N ALA A 350 16.10 52.94 44.73
CA ALA A 350 17.36 52.78 44.03
C ALA A 350 18.34 52.11 45.02
N VAL A 351 19.38 51.43 44.54
CA VAL A 351 20.78 51.66 44.98
C VAL A 351 21.69 51.18 43.84
N TYR A 352 22.07 52.08 42.93
CA TYR A 352 23.18 51.89 42.00
C TYR A 352 24.32 52.79 42.48
N ASN A 353 25.36 52.22 43.05
CA ASN A 353 26.66 52.88 43.20
C ASN A 353 27.72 51.92 42.66
N GLY A 354 28.33 52.28 41.53
CA GLY A 354 29.45 51.50 40.99
C GLY A 354 29.73 51.64 39.50
N PHE A 355 29.13 52.59 38.78
CA PHE A 355 29.43 52.80 37.36
C PHE A 355 30.47 53.91 37.18
N ASP A 356 31.64 53.57 36.66
CA ASP A 356 32.71 54.51 36.34
C ASP A 356 32.72 54.81 34.82
N PRO A 357 32.33 56.03 34.40
CA PRO A 357 32.04 56.33 32.99
C PRO A 357 33.27 56.49 32.08
N GLU A 358 34.50 56.48 32.59
CA GLU A 358 35.70 56.61 31.75
C GLU A 358 36.28 55.27 31.25
N THR A 359 35.95 54.14 31.87
CA THR A 359 36.55 52.83 31.53
C THR A 359 35.56 51.74 31.10
N GLY A 360 34.25 51.96 31.27
CA GLY A 360 33.19 51.07 30.76
C GLY A 360 33.23 49.64 31.33
N LYS A 361 33.84 49.42 32.50
CA LYS A 361 33.95 48.09 33.14
C LYS A 361 33.28 48.06 34.49
N ASP A 362 32.12 47.40 34.57
CA ASP A 362 31.56 46.92 35.83
C ASP A 362 32.28 45.63 36.26
N GLY A 363 32.91 45.66 37.43
CA GLY A 363 33.72 44.57 38.00
C GLY A 363 32.95 43.32 38.47
N ARG A 364 31.81 42.97 37.85
CA ARG A 364 30.99 41.80 38.25
C ARG A 364 30.53 40.92 37.10
N PHE A 365 31.30 40.82 36.01
CA PHE A 365 31.04 39.80 35.00
C PHE A 365 31.87 38.54 35.31
N ALA A 366 31.25 37.59 36.00
CA ALA A 366 31.73 36.22 36.00
C ALA A 366 31.59 35.66 34.57
N ILE A 367 32.69 35.14 34.02
CA ILE A 367 32.71 34.49 32.71
C ILE A 367 31.74 33.31 32.76
N MET A 368 30.66 33.38 31.97
CA MET A 368 29.67 32.31 31.86
C MET A 368 30.25 31.17 31.03
N GLN A 369 30.70 30.10 31.69
CA GLN A 369 31.06 28.86 31.01
C GLN A 369 29.80 28.04 30.77
N VAL A 370 29.38 27.94 29.52
CA VAL A 370 28.31 27.03 29.06
C VAL A 370 28.98 25.69 28.72
N GLU A 371 28.88 24.72 29.62
CA GLU A 371 29.30 23.35 29.32
C GLU A 371 28.12 22.58 28.71
N VAL A 372 28.24 22.25 27.42
CA VAL A 372 27.25 21.44 26.69
C VAL A 372 27.63 19.98 26.85
N GLN A 373 27.02 19.27 27.80
CA GLN A 373 27.14 17.82 27.89
C GLN A 373 25.99 17.14 27.11
N PRO A 374 26.29 16.37 26.05
CA PRO A 374 25.29 15.54 25.40
C PRO A 374 24.89 14.41 26.36
N HIS A 375 23.60 14.32 26.71
CA HIS A 375 23.10 13.22 27.52
C HIS A 375 23.05 11.95 26.65
N ALA A 376 24.05 11.08 26.80
CA ALA A 376 23.96 9.72 26.27
C ALA A 376 22.95 8.94 27.10
N GLN A 377 21.90 8.44 26.46
CA GLN A 377 20.91 7.57 27.10
C GLN A 377 21.45 6.13 27.04
N GLU A 378 21.71 5.50 28.19
CA GLU A 378 22.20 4.12 28.22
C GLU A 378 21.17 3.15 27.61
N PRO A 379 21.62 2.17 26.80
CA PRO A 379 20.72 1.18 26.23
C PRO A 379 20.17 0.28 27.34
N ARG A 380 18.85 0.30 27.54
CA ARG A 380 18.15 -0.72 28.33
C ARG A 380 18.37 -2.08 27.67
N ARG A 381 19.03 -3.00 28.37
CA ARG A 381 19.15 -4.41 27.96
C ARG A 381 17.74 -5.00 27.83
N LEU A 382 17.49 -5.63 26.68
CA LEU A 382 16.27 -6.35 26.32
C LEU A 382 16.03 -7.57 27.21
#